data_AF-A0A5C9CRK7-F1
#
_entry.id   AF-A0A5C9CRK7-F1
#
_cell.length_a   1.000
_cell.length_b   1.000
_cell.length_c   1.000
_cell.angle_alpha   90.00
_cell.angle_beta   90.00
_cell.angle_gamma   90.00
#
_symmetry.space_group_name_H-M   'P 1'
#
loop_
_entity.id
_entity.type
_entity.pdbx_description
1 polymer ?
#
loop_
_entity_poly.entity_id
_entity_poly.type
_entity_poly.pdbx_seq_one_letter_code
_entity_poly.pdbx_strand_id
1 'polypeptide(L)'
;DLVHRRKEDDAKQHLTLAHALSKIDMGSLVFFIGILLAVATLEHAHVLTALAQWLDQTVGRQDVIVMIIGVASAIVDNVPLVAAAMGMYSLTQYPPDHFFWEFLAYCAGTGGSILIIGSAAGVAAMGLERIQFFWYFKKIGGLAFVGYLAGAGTYLVQYQWLH
;
A
#
# COMPACT_ATOMS: atom_id res chain seq x y z
N ASP A 1 25.76 47.33 -12.53
CA ASP A 1 24.50 46.62 -12.79
C ASP A 1 23.37 46.92 -11.82
N LEU A 2 22.75 48.08 -12.00
CA LEU A 2 21.52 48.52 -11.31
C LEU A 2 20.23 48.03 -12.02
N VAL A 3 20.37 47.24 -13.09
CA VAL A 3 19.29 46.90 -14.03
C VAL A 3 18.41 45.72 -13.55
N HIS A 4 18.86 44.94 -12.56
CA HIS A 4 18.14 43.74 -12.08
C HIS A 4 17.51 43.90 -10.69
N ARG A 5 17.56 45.09 -10.07
CA ARG A 5 17.09 45.33 -8.70
C ARG A 5 15.55 45.32 -8.56
N ARG A 6 14.82 45.23 -9.67
CA ARG A 6 13.36 45.43 -9.75
C ARG A 6 12.63 44.32 -10.54
N LYS A 7 13.19 43.10 -10.61
CA LYS A 7 12.37 41.94 -11.00
C LYS A 7 11.46 41.60 -9.81
N GLU A 8 10.17 41.77 -10.03
CA GLU A 8 9.07 41.68 -9.06
C GLU A 8 9.12 40.40 -8.22
N ASP A 9 8.76 40.52 -6.95
CA ASP A 9 8.64 39.42 -5.98
C ASP A 9 7.75 38.25 -6.46
N ASP A 10 6.90 38.50 -7.46
CA ASP A 10 6.07 37.52 -8.16
C ASP A 10 6.87 36.42 -8.88
N ALA A 11 8.08 36.72 -9.37
CA ALA A 11 8.95 35.73 -10.03
C ALA A 11 9.72 34.82 -9.05
N LYS A 12 9.54 35.01 -7.73
CA LYS A 12 10.16 34.20 -6.67
C LYS A 12 9.15 33.51 -5.76
N GLN A 13 7.86 33.87 -5.84
CA GLN A 13 6.81 33.25 -5.01
C GLN A 13 6.79 31.73 -5.12
N HIS A 14 7.00 31.18 -6.32
CA HIS A 14 7.04 29.73 -6.55
C HIS A 14 8.22 29.00 -5.89
N LEU A 15 9.26 29.72 -5.44
CA LEU A 15 10.39 29.20 -4.68
C LEU A 15 10.24 29.41 -3.16
N THR A 16 9.14 30.02 -2.72
CA THR A 16 8.91 30.23 -1.28
C THR A 16 8.38 28.98 -0.61
N LEU A 17 8.85 28.74 0.62
CA LEU A 17 8.38 27.63 1.46
C LEU A 17 6.86 27.69 1.66
N ALA A 18 6.30 28.90 1.78
CA ALA A 18 4.86 29.12 1.92
C ALA A 18 4.06 28.66 0.68
N HIS A 19 4.55 28.95 -0.53
CA HIS A 19 3.91 28.48 -1.77
C HIS A 19 4.05 26.96 -1.93
N ALA A 20 5.20 26.38 -1.57
CA ALA A 20 5.38 24.93 -1.56
C ALA A 20 4.43 24.23 -0.56
N LEU A 21 4.31 24.76 0.66
CA LEU A 21 3.39 24.27 1.69
C LEU A 21 1.93 24.38 1.25
N SER A 22 1.55 25.43 0.51
CA SER A 22 0.18 25.59 0.00
C SER A 22 -0.25 24.52 -1.02
N LYS A 23 0.71 23.80 -1.60
CA LYS A 23 0.45 22.68 -2.54
C LYS A 23 0.38 21.32 -1.85
N ILE A 24 0.62 21.25 -0.54
CA ILE A 24 0.53 20.02 0.22
C ILE A 24 -0.94 19.69 0.48
N ASP A 25 -1.34 18.47 0.15
CA ASP A 25 -2.64 17.94 0.54
C ASP A 25 -2.64 17.57 2.03
N MET A 26 -3.04 18.53 2.86
CA MET A 26 -3.18 18.35 4.30
C MET A 26 -4.19 17.26 4.67
N GLY A 27 -5.20 17.01 3.83
CA GLY A 27 -6.20 15.96 4.06
C GLY A 27 -5.56 14.57 3.99
N SER A 28 -4.78 14.32 2.94
CA SER A 28 -4.02 13.07 2.80
C SER A 28 -3.03 12.85 3.94
N LEU A 29 -2.35 13.91 4.40
CA LEU A 29 -1.43 13.81 5.55
C LEU A 29 -2.15 13.39 6.84
N VAL A 30 -3.25 14.07 7.18
CA VAL A 30 -4.03 13.75 8.38
C VAL A 30 -4.61 12.33 8.30
N PHE A 31 -5.03 11.89 7.11
CA PHE A 31 -5.47 10.52 6.86
C PHE A 31 -4.36 9.48 7.17
N PHE A 32 -3.17 9.64 6.60
CA PHE A 32 -2.06 8.72 6.87
C PHE A 32 -1.59 8.76 8.33
N ILE A 33 -1.54 9.93 8.97
CA ILE A 33 -1.24 10.03 10.41
C ILE A 33 -2.27 9.26 11.23
N GLY A 34 -3.56 9.39 10.91
CA GLY A 34 -4.62 8.66 11.57
C GLY A 34 -4.46 7.13 11.44
N ILE A 35 -4.13 6.65 10.24
CA ILE A 35 -3.84 5.23 9.99
C ILE A 35 -2.65 4.75 10.82
N LEU A 36 -1.51 5.45 10.75
CA LEU A 36 -0.30 5.06 11.47
C LEU A 36 -0.52 5.05 12.98
N LEU A 37 -1.29 6.01 13.50
CA LEU A 37 -1.67 6.04 14.91
C LEU A 37 -2.57 4.86 15.28
N ALA A 38 -3.58 4.54 14.47
CA ALA A 38 -4.45 3.39 14.70
C ALA A 38 -3.66 2.07 14.68
N VAL A 39 -2.78 1.89 13.69
CA VAL A 39 -1.89 0.72 13.62
C VAL A 39 -0.99 0.64 14.85
N ALA A 40 -0.36 1.75 15.25
CA ALA A 40 0.48 1.79 16.46
C ALA A 40 -0.30 1.43 17.73
N THR A 41 -1.58 1.82 17.85
CA THR A 41 -2.41 1.42 18.98
C THR A 41 -2.71 -0.09 18.98
N LEU A 42 -2.95 -0.69 17.80
CA LEU A 42 -3.19 -2.12 17.66
C LEU A 42 -1.91 -2.94 17.95
N GLU A 43 -0.76 -2.43 17.53
CA GLU A 43 0.56 -2.99 17.85
C GLU A 43 0.82 -2.94 19.35
N HIS A 44 0.66 -1.77 19.98
CA HIS A 44 0.88 -1.60 21.42
C HIS A 44 -0.10 -2.41 22.28
N ALA A 45 -1.32 -2.64 21.78
CA ALA A 45 -2.30 -3.54 22.39
C ALA A 45 -2.02 -5.03 22.13
N HIS A 46 -0.93 -5.37 21.45
CA HIS A 46 -0.53 -6.73 21.05
C HIS A 46 -1.52 -7.48 20.14
N VAL A 47 -2.47 -6.76 19.53
CA VAL A 47 -3.48 -7.36 18.64
C VAL A 47 -2.84 -7.84 17.34
N LEU A 48 -1.94 -7.05 16.75
CA LEU A 48 -1.24 -7.42 15.51
C LEU A 48 -0.34 -8.63 15.71
N THR A 49 0.40 -8.69 16.83
CA THR A 49 1.24 -9.84 17.16
C THR A 49 0.40 -11.10 17.38
N ALA A 50 -0.74 -11.00 18.06
CA ALA A 50 -1.65 -12.13 18.24
C ALA A 50 -2.24 -12.61 16.90
N LEU A 51 -2.58 -11.69 16.00
CA LEU A 51 -3.05 -12.01 14.66
C LEU A 51 -1.96 -12.71 13.83
N ALA A 52 -0.72 -12.22 13.89
CA ALA A 52 0.43 -12.83 13.22
C ALA A 52 0.65 -14.27 13.69
N GLN A 53 0.67 -14.49 15.01
CA GLN A 53 0.82 -15.82 15.60
C GLN A 53 -0.33 -16.75 15.22
N TRP A 54 -1.56 -16.24 15.18
CA TRP A 54 -2.72 -17.02 14.77
C TRP A 54 -2.63 -17.44 13.30
N LEU A 55 -2.20 -16.54 12.40
CA LEU A 55 -1.95 -16.85 10.99
C LEU A 55 -0.83 -17.87 10.84
N ASP A 56 0.27 -17.70 11.56
CA ASP A 56 1.42 -18.61 11.53
C ASP A 56 1.02 -20.02 12.03
N GLN A 57 0.18 -20.13 13.06
CA GLN A 57 -0.29 -21.42 13.57
C GLN A 57 -1.33 -22.08 12.67
N THR A 58 -2.24 -21.29 12.09
CA THR A 58 -3.38 -21.81 11.32
C THR A 58 -3.01 -22.12 9.89
N VAL A 59 -2.19 -21.27 9.26
CA VAL A 59 -1.78 -21.39 7.86
C VAL A 59 -0.40 -22.04 7.75
N GLY A 60 0.55 -21.71 8.64
CA GLY A 60 1.91 -22.29 8.67
C GLY A 60 2.84 -21.82 7.56
N ARG A 61 2.30 -21.57 6.37
CA ARG A 61 3.04 -21.22 5.17
C ARG A 61 3.09 -19.71 4.96
N GLN A 62 4.27 -19.13 5.13
CA GLN A 62 4.49 -17.69 5.08
C GLN A 62 4.15 -17.08 3.71
N ASP A 63 4.44 -17.77 2.61
CA ASP A 63 4.04 -17.38 1.26
C ASP A 63 2.50 -17.29 1.12
N VAL A 64 1.78 -18.25 1.69
CA VAL A 64 0.31 -18.24 1.72
C VAL A 64 -0.22 -17.13 2.61
N ILE A 65 0.39 -16.88 3.76
CA ILE A 65 0.02 -15.76 4.65
C ILE A 65 0.17 -14.42 3.92
N VAL A 66 1.31 -14.20 3.26
CA VAL A 66 1.54 -13.00 2.45
C VAL A 66 0.50 -12.86 1.34
N MET A 67 0.11 -13.96 0.71
CA MET A 67 -0.94 -13.91 -0.30
C MET A 67 -2.32 -13.55 0.29
N ILE A 68 -2.67 -14.10 1.45
CA ILE A 68 -3.91 -13.76 2.16
C ILE A 68 -3.93 -12.28 2.53
N ILE A 69 -2.82 -11.77 3.07
CA ILE A 69 -2.65 -10.34 3.37
C ILE A 69 -2.83 -9.52 2.09
N GLY A 70 -2.18 -9.91 0.99
CA GLY A 70 -2.33 -9.25 -0.31
C GLY A 70 -3.78 -9.18 -0.79
N VAL A 71 -4.56 -10.26 -0.66
CA VAL A 71 -6.00 -10.22 -0.99
C VAL A 71 -6.78 -9.28 -0.06
N ALA A 72 -6.45 -9.25 1.24
CA ALA A 72 -7.06 -8.30 2.18
C ALA A 72 -6.79 -6.82 1.80
N SER A 73 -5.69 -6.55 1.09
CA SER A 73 -5.36 -5.23 0.53
C SER A 73 -6.44 -4.67 -0.40
N ALA A 74 -7.20 -5.56 -1.05
CA ALA A 74 -8.32 -5.17 -1.90
C ALA A 74 -9.42 -4.38 -1.15
N ILE A 75 -9.45 -4.44 0.17
CA ILE A 75 -10.46 -3.80 1.01
C ILE A 75 -9.88 -2.61 1.79
N VAL A 76 -8.66 -2.75 2.31
CA VAL A 76 -8.11 -1.85 3.34
C VAL A 76 -7.10 -0.81 2.80
N ASP A 77 -6.84 -0.83 1.48
CA ASP A 77 -5.74 -0.11 0.81
C ASP A 77 -4.35 -0.68 1.15
N ASN A 78 -3.42 -0.45 0.23
CA ASN A 78 -2.08 -1.04 0.29
C ASN A 78 -1.24 -0.40 1.41
N VAL A 79 -1.37 0.91 1.64
CA VAL A 79 -0.54 1.63 2.63
C VAL A 79 -0.87 1.20 4.07
N PRO A 80 -2.15 1.22 4.52
CA PRO A 80 -2.50 0.82 5.88
C PRO A 80 -2.16 -0.64 6.16
N LEU A 81 -2.36 -1.51 5.17
CA LEU A 81 -2.11 -2.94 5.32
C LEU A 81 -0.61 -3.25 5.47
N VAL A 82 0.25 -2.60 4.67
CA VAL A 82 1.71 -2.76 4.83
C VAL A 82 2.17 -2.23 6.19
N ALA A 83 1.63 -1.10 6.65
CA ALA A 83 1.92 -0.59 7.99
C ALA A 83 1.50 -1.59 9.09
N ALA A 84 0.33 -2.21 8.96
CA ALA A 84 -0.11 -3.26 9.88
C ALA A 84 0.80 -4.49 9.83
N ALA A 85 1.23 -4.93 8.65
CA ALA A 85 2.15 -6.05 8.49
C ALA A 85 3.53 -5.78 9.14
N MET A 86 4.01 -4.53 9.12
CA MET A 86 5.22 -4.14 9.86
C MET A 86 5.06 -4.22 11.39
N GLY A 87 3.85 -4.03 11.91
CA GLY A 87 3.53 -4.29 13.32
C GLY A 87 3.25 -5.77 13.65
N MET A 88 3.06 -6.61 12.64
CA MET A 88 2.86 -8.06 12.78
C MET A 88 4.18 -8.83 12.79
N TYR A 89 5.14 -8.44 11.93
CA TYR A 89 6.41 -9.13 11.73
C TYR A 89 7.58 -8.15 11.81
N SER A 90 8.61 -8.47 12.60
CA SER A 90 9.73 -7.57 12.85
C SER A 90 10.86 -7.71 11.82
N LEU A 91 11.65 -6.64 11.66
CA LEU A 91 12.88 -6.67 10.85
C LEU A 91 13.99 -7.56 11.44
N THR A 92 13.89 -7.92 12.73
CA THR A 92 14.78 -8.89 13.36
C THR A 92 14.45 -10.32 12.95
N GLN A 93 13.17 -10.62 12.71
CA GLN A 93 12.71 -11.92 12.22
C GLN A 93 12.91 -12.04 10.71
N TYR A 94 12.57 -10.99 9.96
CA TYR A 94 12.77 -10.91 8.52
C TYR A 94 13.61 -9.67 8.19
N PRO A 95 14.91 -9.82 7.89
CA PRO A 95 15.77 -8.71 7.48
C PRO A 95 15.20 -7.92 6.30
N PRO A 96 15.59 -6.65 6.07
CA PRO A 96 15.02 -5.82 5.01
C PRO A 96 15.05 -6.44 3.60
N ASP A 97 16.12 -7.14 3.25
CA ASP A 97 16.30 -7.81 1.95
C ASP A 97 15.74 -9.25 1.93
N HIS A 98 14.89 -9.59 2.91
CA HIS A 98 14.29 -10.92 2.99
C HIS A 98 13.10 -11.04 2.03
N PHE A 99 12.99 -12.19 1.37
CA PHE A 99 11.89 -12.59 0.46
C PHE A 99 10.50 -12.16 0.93
N PHE A 100 10.25 -12.24 2.25
CA PHE A 100 8.98 -11.84 2.86
C PHE A 100 8.55 -10.43 2.47
N TRP A 101 9.44 -9.44 2.59
CA TRP A 101 9.10 -8.05 2.33
C TRP A 101 8.94 -7.78 0.84
N GLU A 102 9.76 -8.40 0.01
CA GLU A 102 9.66 -8.27 -1.44
C GLU A 102 8.34 -8.87 -1.95
N PHE A 103 8.01 -10.08 -1.48
CA PHE A 103 6.79 -10.77 -1.86
C PHE A 103 5.55 -10.09 -1.27
N LEU A 104 5.65 -9.54 -0.06
CA LEU A 104 4.59 -8.72 0.54
C LEU A 104 4.37 -7.44 -0.25
N ALA A 105 5.42 -6.76 -0.68
CA ALA A 105 5.31 -5.56 -1.51
C ALA A 105 4.59 -5.87 -2.83
N TYR A 106 4.95 -6.97 -3.48
CA TYR A 106 4.23 -7.45 -4.66
C TYR A 106 2.75 -7.76 -4.34
N CYS A 107 2.50 -8.55 -3.29
CA CYS A 107 1.16 -9.04 -2.97
C CYS A 107 0.22 -7.93 -2.50
N ALA A 108 0.66 -7.05 -1.61
CA ALA A 108 -0.11 -5.90 -1.17
C ALA A 108 -0.29 -4.92 -2.34
N GLY A 109 0.76 -4.63 -3.11
CA GLY A 109 0.71 -3.71 -4.24
C GLY A 109 -0.31 -4.12 -5.32
N THR A 110 -0.31 -5.40 -5.70
CA THR A 110 -1.18 -5.92 -6.77
C THR A 110 -2.56 -6.35 -6.25
N GLY A 111 -2.65 -6.83 -5.01
CA GLY A 111 -3.90 -7.30 -4.40
C GLY A 111 -4.97 -6.20 -4.28
N GLY A 112 -4.55 -4.94 -4.06
CA GLY A 112 -5.43 -3.76 -4.09
C GLY A 112 -6.23 -3.58 -5.38
N SER A 113 -5.82 -4.21 -6.49
CA SER A 113 -6.52 -4.14 -7.77
C SER A 113 -7.65 -5.18 -7.92
N ILE A 114 -7.79 -6.14 -7.00
CA ILE A 114 -8.84 -7.17 -7.08
C ILE A 114 -10.23 -6.52 -6.95
N LEU A 115 -10.34 -5.49 -6.11
CA LEU A 115 -11.52 -4.64 -6.00
C LEU A 115 -11.14 -3.23 -6.40
N ILE A 116 -12.00 -2.56 -7.17
CA ILE A 116 -11.76 -1.18 -7.63
C ILE A 116 -11.59 -0.16 -6.50
N ILE A 117 -12.04 -0.47 -5.28
CA ILE A 117 -11.87 0.40 -4.11
C ILE A 117 -10.57 0.16 -3.34
N GLY A 118 -9.86 -0.93 -3.64
CA GLY A 118 -8.67 -1.35 -2.89
C GLY A 118 -7.42 -0.54 -3.19
N SER A 119 -7.50 0.49 -4.03
CA SER A 119 -6.39 1.40 -4.30
C SER A 119 -6.89 2.80 -4.67
N ALA A 120 -6.08 3.82 -4.36
CA ALA A 120 -6.35 5.20 -4.75
C ALA A 120 -6.54 5.36 -6.27
N ALA A 121 -5.76 4.63 -7.07
CA ALA A 121 -5.88 4.62 -8.52
C ALA A 121 -7.24 4.05 -8.98
N GLY A 122 -7.71 2.96 -8.34
CA GLY A 122 -9.01 2.38 -8.62
C GLY A 122 -10.18 3.31 -8.27
N VAL A 123 -10.11 3.98 -7.11
CA VAL A 123 -11.10 4.98 -6.70
C VAL A 123 -11.11 6.18 -7.65
N ALA A 124 -9.94 6.64 -8.09
CA ALA A 124 -9.84 7.70 -9.09
C ALA A 124 -10.46 7.29 -10.43
N ALA A 125 -10.16 6.08 -10.92
CA ALA A 125 -10.75 5.53 -12.14
C ALA A 125 -12.27 5.39 -12.03
N MET A 126 -12.78 4.99 -10.86
CA MET A 126 -14.23 4.94 -10.59
C MET A 126 -14.91 6.30 -10.78
N GLY A 127 -14.26 7.38 -10.32
CA GLY A 127 -14.77 8.74 -10.45
C GLY A 127 -14.71 9.29 -11.88
N LEU A 128 -13.59 9.07 -12.56
CA LEU A 128 -13.34 9.57 -13.92
C LEU A 128 -14.19 8.84 -14.98
N GLU A 129 -14.20 7.52 -14.93
CA GLU A 129 -14.85 6.65 -15.93
C GLU A 129 -16.24 6.17 -15.47
N ARG A 130 -16.73 6.65 -14.32
CA ARG A 130 -18.05 6.28 -13.74
C ARG A 130 -18.25 4.77 -13.56
N ILE A 131 -17.16 4.03 -13.35
CA ILE A 131 -17.19 2.56 -13.23
C ILE A 131 -18.03 2.18 -12.02
N GLN A 132 -18.96 1.25 -12.19
CA GLN A 132 -19.78 0.77 -11.07
C GLN A 132 -19.04 -0.33 -10.30
N PHE A 133 -19.00 -0.25 -8.97
CA PHE A 133 -18.32 -1.24 -8.12
C PHE A 133 -18.73 -2.69 -8.45
N PHE A 134 -20.04 -2.98 -8.48
CA PHE A 134 -20.55 -4.33 -8.76
C PHE A 134 -20.24 -4.81 -10.17
N TRP A 135 -20.19 -3.89 -11.15
CA TRP A 135 -19.78 -4.23 -12.50
C TRP A 135 -18.31 -4.66 -12.53
N TYR A 136 -17.44 -3.86 -11.90
CA TYR A 136 -16.01 -4.19 -11.81
C TYR A 136 -15.79 -5.51 -11.10
N PHE A 137 -16.42 -5.71 -9.95
CA PHE A 137 -16.32 -6.95 -9.18
C PHE A 137 -16.69 -8.18 -10.03
N LYS A 138 -17.81 -8.12 -10.76
CA LYS A 138 -18.30 -9.25 -11.56
C LYS A 138 -17.50 -9.49 -12.85
N LYS A 139 -16.98 -8.43 -13.49
CA LYS A 139 -16.34 -8.52 -14.81
C LYS A 139 -14.82 -8.55 -14.76
N ILE A 140 -14.23 -7.78 -13.85
CA ILE A 140 -12.78 -7.55 -13.78
C ILE A 140 -12.19 -8.19 -12.53
N GLY A 141 -12.89 -8.18 -11.40
CA GLY A 141 -12.35 -8.67 -10.12
C GLY A 141 -11.84 -10.11 -10.19
N GLY A 142 -12.55 -11.00 -10.87
CA GLY A 142 -12.07 -12.37 -11.12
C GLY A 142 -10.82 -12.45 -12.00
N LEU A 143 -10.73 -11.63 -13.05
CA LEU A 143 -9.55 -11.55 -13.91
C LEU A 143 -8.35 -10.96 -13.17
N ALA A 144 -8.58 -9.91 -12.37
CA ALA A 144 -7.57 -9.30 -11.51
C ALA A 144 -7.07 -10.30 -10.45
N PHE A 145 -7.96 -11.11 -9.87
CA PHE A 145 -7.58 -12.17 -8.94
C PHE A 145 -6.75 -13.28 -9.60
N VAL A 146 -7.11 -13.70 -10.82
CA VAL A 146 -6.29 -14.66 -11.58
C VAL A 146 -4.92 -14.06 -11.92
N GLY A 147 -4.87 -12.80 -12.33
CA GLY A 147 -3.61 -12.08 -12.60
C GLY A 147 -2.74 -11.96 -11.35
N TYR A 148 -3.35 -11.66 -10.21
CA TYR A 148 -2.72 -11.64 -8.90
C TYR A 148 -2.05 -12.98 -8.58
N LEU A 149 -2.81 -14.09 -8.67
CA LEU A 149 -2.29 -15.44 -8.43
C LEU A 149 -1.21 -15.84 -9.44
N ALA A 150 -1.39 -15.51 -10.72
CA ALA A 150 -0.42 -15.84 -11.76
C ALA A 150 0.91 -15.11 -11.55
N GLY A 151 0.89 -13.82 -11.23
CA GLY A 151 2.11 -13.08 -10.95
C GLY A 151 2.74 -13.49 -9.60
N ALA A 152 1.93 -13.82 -8.59
CA ALA A 152 2.44 -14.37 -7.32
C ALA A 152 3.17 -15.70 -7.55
N GLY A 153 2.56 -16.60 -8.33
CA GLY A 153 3.19 -17.87 -8.72
C GLY A 153 4.45 -17.67 -9.55
N THR A 154 4.44 -16.71 -10.48
CA THR A 154 5.63 -16.38 -11.29
C THR A 154 6.76 -15.86 -10.42
N TYR A 155 6.46 -14.98 -9.46
CA TYR A 155 7.44 -14.46 -8.50
C TYR A 155 8.06 -15.59 -7.67
N LEU A 156 7.23 -16.50 -7.15
CA LEU A 156 7.68 -17.66 -6.38
C LEU A 156 8.61 -18.56 -7.20
N VAL A 157 8.25 -18.87 -8.45
CA VAL A 157 9.08 -19.67 -9.35
C VAL A 157 10.39 -18.95 -9.66
N GLN A 158 10.34 -17.67 -9.98
CA GLN A 158 11.53 -16.87 -10.26
C GLN A 158 12.47 -16.81 -9.05
N TYR A 159 11.93 -16.62 -7.85
CA TYR A 159 12.73 -16.58 -6.63
C TYR A 159 13.45 -17.92 -6.40
N GLN A 160 12.74 -19.05 -6.55
CA GLN A 160 13.32 -20.41 -6.43
C GLN A 160 14.41 -20.73 -7.46
N TRP A 161 14.41 -20.05 -8.60
CA TRP A 161 15.39 -20.30 -9.67
C TRP A 161 16.63 -19.42 -9.55
N LEU A 162 16.50 -18.22 -8.97
CA LEU A 162 17.57 -17.24 -8.88
C LEU A 162 18.33 -17.27 -7.54
N HIS A 163 17.75 -17.90 -6.51
CA HIS A 163 18.31 -18.04 -5.17
C HIS A 163 18.27 -19.49 -4.71
#